data_AF-A0A8S3XCY8-F1
#
_entry.id   AF-A0A8S3XCY8-F1
#
_cell.length_a   1.000
_cell.length_b   1.000
_cell.length_c   1.000
_cell.angle_alpha   90.00
_cell.angle_beta   90.00
_cell.angle_gamma   90.00
#
_symmetry.space_group_name_H-M   'P 1'
#
loop_
_entity.id
_entity.type
_entity.pdbx_description
1 polymer ?
#
loop_
_entity_poly.entity_id
_entity_poly.type
_entity_poly.pdbx_seq_one_letter_code
_entity_poly.pdbx_strand_id
1 'polypeptide(L)'
;MAAKGHKNLVWGCCSIGLQDQNYMQCTECTKLYHFECLSIPSNEDDPTTSTWLCPQCHGTQKLGNNDNTPVRYNPNITVRKRQALNSPPKASDERPITRDEMQEIIKDIVTQFQKTMRITISDILGTEQKSLKEEIVDMKESMNFMNTKYESITKEQANEKIKRLETENALQSKAKKYGKSNYPCTMTDGIKKSSSPREICDLFAYYFGAVYNSQDNVNSDLNVS
;
A
#
# COMPACT_ATOMS: atom_id res chain seq x y z
N MET A 1 -3.49 -29.90 7.93
CA MET A 1 -4.30 -28.96 7.13
C MET A 1 -3.42 -28.45 6.01
N ALA A 2 -3.66 -28.89 4.77
CA ALA A 2 -2.82 -28.55 3.62
C ALA A 2 -3.07 -27.08 3.20
N ALA A 3 -2.00 -26.29 3.14
CA ALA A 3 -2.04 -24.96 2.54
C ALA A 3 -2.40 -25.11 1.06
N LYS A 4 -3.63 -24.74 0.69
CA LYS A 4 -4.06 -24.70 -0.72
C LYS A 4 -3.24 -23.59 -1.39
N GLY A 5 -2.39 -23.97 -2.35
CA GLY A 5 -1.61 -23.02 -3.13
C GLY A 5 -2.51 -21.96 -3.75
N HIS A 6 -2.18 -20.69 -3.54
CA HIS A 6 -2.90 -19.56 -4.11
C HIS A 6 -2.79 -19.63 -5.64
N LYS A 7 -3.90 -19.97 -6.30
CA LYS A 7 -4.02 -19.81 -7.75
C LYS A 7 -3.96 -18.31 -8.03
N ASN A 8 -3.06 -17.88 -8.92
CA ASN A 8 -3.01 -16.49 -9.40
C ASN A 8 -4.37 -16.13 -10.00
N LEU A 9 -5.13 -15.31 -9.30
CA LEU A 9 -6.41 -14.80 -9.77
C LEU A 9 -6.14 -13.72 -10.82
N VAL A 10 -6.74 -13.86 -11.99
CA VAL A 10 -6.62 -12.91 -13.09
C VAL A 10 -7.96 -12.22 -13.29
N TRP A 11 -7.95 -10.89 -13.16
CA TRP A 11 -9.13 -10.05 -13.36
C TRP A 11 -9.36 -9.76 -14.85
N GLY A 12 -10.62 -9.82 -15.28
CA GLY A 12 -11.04 -9.55 -16.65
C GLY A 12 -11.65 -8.18 -16.89
N CYS A 13 -11.98 -7.43 -15.83
CA CYS A 13 -12.67 -6.13 -15.91
C CYS A 13 -11.79 -4.92 -15.56
N CYS A 14 -10.90 -5.04 -14.58
CA CYS A 14 -10.05 -3.95 -14.11
C CYS A 14 -8.65 -4.47 -13.75
N SER A 15 -7.67 -3.57 -13.73
CA SER A 15 -6.29 -3.89 -13.35
C SER A 15 -6.06 -3.78 -11.83
N ILE A 16 -7.03 -3.21 -11.11
CA ILE A 16 -6.94 -2.97 -9.67
C ILE A 16 -7.48 -4.24 -9.02
N GLY A 17 -6.60 -5.03 -8.42
CA GLY A 17 -6.95 -6.25 -7.70
C GLY A 17 -7.60 -5.92 -6.35
N LEU A 18 -8.77 -5.26 -6.40
CA LEU A 18 -9.60 -5.03 -5.23
C LEU A 18 -10.03 -6.41 -4.70
N GLN A 19 -9.84 -6.61 -3.40
CA GLN A 19 -10.20 -7.86 -2.72
C GLN A 19 -11.68 -7.87 -2.34
N ASP A 20 -12.54 -7.35 -3.21
CA ASP A 20 -13.96 -7.26 -2.91
C ASP A 20 -14.61 -8.64 -3.03
N GLN A 21 -15.53 -8.93 -2.11
CA GLN A 21 -16.13 -10.26 -1.95
C GLN A 21 -17.13 -10.62 -3.05
N ASN A 22 -17.51 -9.65 -3.89
CA ASN A 22 -18.55 -9.81 -4.90
C ASN A 22 -17.95 -9.84 -6.30
N TYR A 23 -17.66 -11.05 -6.78
CA TYR A 23 -17.20 -11.29 -8.14
C TYR A 23 -17.87 -12.51 -8.77
N MET A 24 -17.86 -12.54 -10.10
CA MET A 24 -18.35 -13.65 -10.90
C MET A 24 -17.22 -14.23 -11.74
N GLN A 25 -17.15 -15.55 -11.83
CA GLN A 25 -16.15 -16.25 -12.63
C GLN A 25 -16.75 -16.67 -13.98
N CYS A 26 -16.10 -16.33 -15.07
CA CYS A 26 -16.49 -16.84 -16.39
C CYS A 26 -16.16 -18.33 -16.50
N THR A 27 -17.13 -19.15 -16.92
CA THR A 27 -16.95 -20.60 -17.04
C THR A 27 -15.97 -21.03 -18.14
N GLU A 28 -15.80 -20.21 -19.19
CA GLU A 28 -14.90 -20.49 -20.32
C GLU A 28 -13.46 -20.02 -20.06
N CYS A 29 -13.27 -18.72 -19.81
CA CYS A 29 -11.92 -18.16 -19.66
C CYS A 29 -11.39 -18.17 -18.23
N THR A 30 -12.21 -18.55 -17.23
CA THR A 30 -11.88 -18.63 -15.80
C THR A 30 -11.49 -17.30 -15.12
N LYS A 31 -11.53 -16.17 -15.84
CA LYS A 31 -11.26 -14.82 -15.31
C LYS A 31 -12.39 -14.36 -14.37
N LEU A 32 -12.02 -13.51 -13.41
CA LEU A 32 -12.95 -12.90 -12.45
C LEU A 32 -13.39 -11.51 -12.90
N TYR A 33 -14.65 -11.18 -12.61
CA TYR A 33 -15.27 -9.90 -12.93
C TYR A 33 -16.05 -9.38 -11.73
N HIS A 34 -15.86 -8.13 -11.34
CA HIS A 34 -16.67 -7.50 -10.29
C HIS A 34 -18.11 -7.31 -10.77
N PHE A 35 -19.12 -7.52 -9.91
CA PHE A 35 -20.52 -7.22 -10.23
C PHE A 35 -20.72 -5.76 -10.63
N GLU A 36 -20.02 -4.84 -9.93
CA GLU A 36 -20.04 -3.41 -10.22
C GLU A 36 -19.54 -3.10 -11.64
N CYS A 37 -18.44 -3.74 -12.07
CA CYS A 37 -17.93 -3.58 -13.43
C CYS A 37 -18.89 -4.11 -14.51
N LEU A 38 -19.79 -5.03 -14.15
CA LEU A 38 -20.79 -5.59 -15.06
C LEU A 38 -22.13 -4.84 -15.00
N SER A 39 -22.31 -3.91 -14.05
CA SER A 39 -23.61 -3.26 -13.75
C SER A 39 -24.73 -4.27 -13.48
N ILE A 40 -24.40 -5.45 -12.94
CA ILE A 40 -25.36 -6.49 -12.56
C ILE A 40 -25.62 -6.36 -11.05
N PRO A 41 -26.88 -6.26 -10.59
CA PRO A 41 -27.17 -6.27 -9.16
C PRO A 41 -26.70 -7.59 -8.54
N SER A 42 -26.05 -7.50 -7.37
CA SER A 42 -25.58 -8.67 -6.61
C SER A 42 -26.77 -9.38 -5.97
N ASN A 43 -27.48 -10.20 -6.76
CA ASN A 43 -28.50 -11.09 -6.25
C ASN A 43 -27.83 -12.44 -5.95
N GLU A 44 -27.53 -12.70 -4.67
CA GLU A 44 -26.84 -13.93 -4.23
C GLU A 44 -27.67 -15.20 -4.46
N ASP A 45 -28.99 -15.07 -4.64
CA ASP A 45 -29.93 -16.19 -4.74
C ASP A 45 -30.24 -16.63 -6.18
N ASP A 46 -29.59 -16.06 -7.20
CA ASP A 46 -29.89 -16.38 -8.59
C ASP A 46 -29.04 -17.58 -9.08
N PRO A 47 -29.63 -18.76 -9.36
CA PRO A 47 -28.90 -19.96 -9.80
C PRO A 47 -28.21 -19.81 -11.17
N THR A 48 -28.49 -18.71 -11.86
CA THR A 48 -27.90 -18.33 -13.15
C THR A 48 -26.41 -17.96 -13.08
N THR A 49 -25.86 -17.73 -11.88
CA THR A 49 -24.43 -17.44 -11.67
C THR A 49 -23.50 -18.60 -12.05
N SER A 50 -23.99 -19.85 -12.05
CA SER A 50 -23.18 -21.05 -12.34
C SER A 50 -22.80 -21.23 -13.81
N THR A 51 -23.51 -20.58 -14.74
CA THR A 51 -23.30 -20.72 -16.19
C THR A 51 -22.87 -19.43 -16.87
N TRP A 52 -22.39 -18.45 -16.11
CA TRP A 52 -22.12 -17.13 -16.65
C TRP A 52 -20.88 -17.09 -17.57
N LEU A 53 -21.06 -16.41 -18.70
CA LEU A 53 -20.02 -16.15 -19.70
C LEU A 53 -19.72 -14.65 -19.75
N CYS A 54 -18.43 -14.29 -19.78
CA CYS A 54 -18.05 -12.89 -19.93
C CYS A 54 -18.39 -12.37 -21.33
N PRO A 55 -18.48 -11.04 -21.53
CA PRO A 55 -18.82 -10.44 -22.84
C PRO A 55 -17.89 -10.90 -23.98
N GLN A 56 -16.63 -11.20 -23.66
CA GLN A 56 -15.66 -11.72 -24.64
C GLN A 56 -15.98 -13.16 -25.06
N CYS A 57 -16.37 -14.03 -24.13
CA CYS A 57 -16.71 -15.42 -24.40
C CYS A 57 -18.14 -15.60 -24.95
N HIS A 58 -19.07 -14.74 -24.53
CA HIS A 58 -20.46 -14.77 -25.00
C HIS A 58 -20.56 -14.48 -26.50
N GLY A 59 -19.78 -13.51 -27.00
CA GLY A 59 -19.75 -13.18 -28.43
C GLY A 59 -19.11 -14.25 -29.33
N THR A 60 -18.35 -15.18 -28.74
CA THR A 60 -17.69 -16.27 -29.47
C THR A 60 -18.50 -17.56 -29.54
N GLN A 61 -19.72 -17.59 -28.96
CA GLN A 61 -20.65 -18.65 -29.29
C GLN A 61 -20.94 -18.57 -30.78
N LYS A 62 -20.28 -19.45 -31.53
CA LYS A 62 -20.48 -19.62 -32.97
C LYS A 62 -21.99 -19.71 -33.16
N LEU A 63 -22.58 -18.68 -33.80
CA LEU A 63 -23.96 -18.77 -34.27
C LEU A 63 -24.03 -20.13 -34.97
N GLY A 64 -24.85 -21.02 -34.40
CA GLY A 64 -24.84 -22.43 -34.74
C GLY A 64 -24.74 -22.58 -36.24
N ASN A 65 -23.76 -23.37 -36.69
CA ASN A 65 -23.45 -23.56 -38.09
C ASN A 65 -24.72 -24.00 -38.83
N ASN A 66 -25.45 -23.03 -39.39
CA ASN A 66 -26.76 -23.24 -40.02
C ASN A 66 -26.60 -23.82 -41.43
N ASP A 67 -25.38 -24.24 -41.79
CA ASP A 67 -25.01 -24.95 -43.00
C ASP A 67 -25.75 -26.29 -43.19
N ASN A 68 -26.48 -26.78 -42.18
CA ASN A 68 -27.34 -27.96 -42.27
C ASN A 68 -28.85 -27.66 -42.28
N THR A 69 -29.27 -26.40 -42.43
CA THR A 69 -30.64 -26.15 -42.93
C THR A 69 -30.60 -26.15 -44.46
N PRO A 70 -31.03 -27.23 -45.14
CA PRO A 70 -31.18 -27.17 -46.59
C PRO A 70 -32.18 -26.07 -46.90
N VAL A 71 -31.72 -24.99 -47.52
CA VAL A 71 -32.58 -23.97 -48.13
C VAL A 71 -33.39 -24.69 -49.20
N ARG A 72 -34.56 -25.21 -48.82
CA ARG A 72 -35.51 -25.78 -49.77
C ARG A 72 -36.04 -24.61 -50.59
N TYR A 73 -35.37 -24.31 -51.70
CA TYR A 73 -35.91 -23.48 -52.75
C TYR A 73 -37.18 -24.19 -53.26
N ASN A 74 -38.34 -23.71 -52.84
CA ASN A 74 -39.63 -24.20 -53.30
C ASN A 74 -40.17 -23.20 -54.35
N PRO A 75 -39.99 -23.45 -55.66
CA PRO A 75 -40.44 -22.55 -56.72
C PRO A 75 -41.97 -22.44 -56.82
N ASN A 76 -42.74 -23.23 -56.04
CA ASN A 76 -44.20 -23.20 -56.03
C ASN A 76 -44.81 -22.38 -54.88
N ILE A 77 -44.01 -21.68 -54.07
CA ILE A 77 -44.55 -20.69 -53.12
C ILE A 77 -44.84 -19.40 -53.91
N THR A 78 -45.99 -19.37 -54.59
CA THR A 78 -46.59 -18.10 -54.99
C THR A 78 -46.85 -17.30 -53.72
N VAL A 79 -46.08 -16.24 -53.48
CA VAL A 79 -46.31 -15.27 -52.42
C VAL A 79 -47.67 -14.62 -52.68
N ARG A 80 -48.74 -15.25 -52.18
CA ARG A 80 -50.05 -14.60 -52.13
C ARG A 80 -49.92 -13.48 -51.12
N LYS A 81 -49.87 -12.23 -51.62
CA LYS A 81 -50.15 -11.01 -50.87
C LYS A 81 -51.50 -11.19 -50.15
N ARG A 82 -51.50 -11.71 -48.93
CA ARG A 82 -52.62 -11.50 -48.02
C ARG A 82 -52.50 -10.04 -47.60
N GLN A 83 -53.39 -9.19 -48.09
CA GLN A 83 -53.66 -7.91 -47.43
C GLN A 83 -54.01 -8.23 -45.98
N ALA A 84 -53.24 -7.69 -45.04
CA ALA A 84 -53.57 -7.79 -43.63
C ALA A 84 -54.88 -7.04 -43.41
N LEU A 85 -55.96 -7.79 -43.18
CA LEU A 85 -57.33 -7.28 -43.02
C LEU A 85 -57.56 -6.53 -41.69
N ASN A 86 -56.53 -6.34 -40.87
CA ASN A 86 -56.57 -5.63 -39.60
C ASN A 86 -55.37 -4.66 -39.47
N SER A 87 -55.15 -3.81 -40.46
CA SER A 87 -54.24 -2.67 -40.27
C SER A 87 -54.89 -1.70 -39.25
N PRO A 88 -54.17 -1.27 -38.20
CA PRO A 88 -54.68 -0.33 -37.20
C PRO A 88 -55.28 0.92 -37.86
N PRO A 89 -56.33 1.53 -37.25
CA PRO A 89 -56.90 2.76 -37.76
C PRO A 89 -55.77 3.80 -37.91
N LYS A 90 -55.69 4.41 -39.10
CA LYS A 90 -54.76 5.52 -39.37
C LYS A 90 -55.08 6.62 -38.36
N ALA A 91 -54.19 6.80 -37.39
CA ALA A 91 -54.28 7.88 -36.44
C ALA A 91 -54.38 9.20 -37.22
N SER A 92 -55.50 9.88 -37.01
CA SER A 92 -55.79 11.23 -37.48
C SER A 92 -54.85 12.23 -36.80
N ASP A 93 -54.33 13.19 -37.58
CA ASP A 93 -53.80 14.48 -37.13
C ASP A 93 -52.54 14.51 -36.25
N GLU A 94 -51.55 13.67 -36.54
CA GLU A 94 -50.19 13.98 -36.10
C GLU A 94 -49.57 15.02 -37.05
N ARG A 95 -49.48 16.26 -36.57
CA ARG A 95 -48.69 17.30 -37.26
C ARG A 95 -47.26 16.78 -37.41
N PRO A 96 -46.70 16.74 -38.63
CA PRO A 96 -45.33 16.31 -38.82
C PRO A 96 -44.40 17.25 -38.04
N ILE A 97 -43.55 16.68 -37.17
CA ILE A 97 -42.53 17.41 -36.42
C ILE A 97 -41.73 18.26 -37.41
N THR A 98 -41.74 19.56 -37.18
CA THR A 98 -40.97 20.50 -37.99
C THR A 98 -39.49 20.40 -37.64
N ARG A 99 -38.63 20.78 -38.59
CA ARG A 99 -37.17 20.80 -38.39
C ARG A 99 -36.78 21.67 -37.18
N ASP A 100 -37.52 22.75 -36.96
CA ASP A 100 -37.24 23.70 -35.89
C ASP A 100 -37.59 23.11 -34.51
N GLU A 101 -38.71 22.39 -34.39
CA GLU A 101 -39.06 21.65 -33.17
C GLU A 101 -37.99 20.59 -32.83
N MET A 102 -37.49 19.86 -33.84
CA MET A 102 -36.41 18.90 -33.64
C MET A 102 -35.11 19.57 -33.16
N GLN A 103 -34.77 20.75 -33.69
CA GLN A 103 -33.60 21.50 -33.24
C GLN A 103 -33.74 21.99 -31.80
N GLU A 104 -34.92 22.46 -31.41
CA GLU A 104 -35.17 22.88 -30.03
C GLU A 104 -35.09 21.70 -29.05
N ILE A 105 -35.65 20.54 -29.41
CA ILE A 105 -35.52 19.32 -28.59
C ILE A 105 -34.04 18.94 -28.41
N ILE A 106 -33.24 18.97 -29.48
CA ILE A 106 -31.81 18.65 -29.38
C ILE A 106 -31.07 19.67 -28.52
N LYS A 107 -31.35 20.97 -28.67
CA LYS A 107 -30.74 22.01 -27.82
C LYS A 107 -31.10 21.79 -26.35
N ASP A 108 -32.35 21.49 -26.04
CA ASP A 108 -32.80 21.25 -24.67
C ASP A 108 -32.04 20.05 -24.07
N ILE A 109 -31.98 18.92 -24.78
CA ILE A 109 -31.23 17.72 -24.34
C ILE A 109 -29.75 18.06 -24.11
N VAL A 110 -29.10 18.79 -25.01
CA VAL A 110 -27.68 19.15 -24.88
C VAL A 110 -27.46 20.08 -23.69
N THR A 111 -28.32 21.09 -23.51
CA THR A 111 -28.22 22.02 -22.37
C THR A 111 -28.48 21.33 -21.03
N GLN A 112 -29.47 20.42 -20.98
CA GLN A 112 -29.74 19.60 -19.81
C GLN A 112 -28.55 18.68 -19.51
N PHE A 113 -28.00 18.00 -20.51
CA PHE A 113 -26.82 17.16 -20.36
C PHE A 113 -25.61 17.96 -19.85
N GLN A 114 -25.34 19.13 -20.44
CA GLN A 114 -24.26 20.01 -20.00
C GLN A 114 -24.45 20.47 -18.55
N LYS A 115 -25.68 20.79 -18.16
CA LYS A 115 -26.00 21.20 -16.78
C LYS A 115 -25.77 20.04 -15.81
N THR A 116 -26.28 18.86 -16.11
CA THR A 116 -26.08 17.65 -15.30
C THR A 116 -24.60 17.33 -15.17
N MET A 117 -23.86 17.32 -16.28
CA MET A 117 -22.43 17.05 -16.28
C MET A 117 -21.63 18.07 -15.46
N ARG A 118 -21.96 19.37 -15.53
CA ARG A 118 -21.32 20.39 -14.68
C ARG A 118 -21.56 20.15 -13.19
N ILE A 119 -22.78 19.78 -12.82
CA ILE A 119 -23.13 19.47 -11.43
C ILE A 119 -22.34 18.23 -10.97
N THR A 120 -22.42 17.13 -11.71
CA THR A 120 -21.73 15.88 -11.37
C THR A 120 -20.21 16.06 -11.27
N ILE A 121 -19.58 16.77 -12.21
CA ILE A 121 -18.14 17.04 -12.15
C ILE A 121 -17.81 17.91 -10.94
N SER A 122 -18.61 18.94 -10.65
CA SER A 122 -18.40 19.79 -9.48
C SER A 122 -18.53 19.02 -8.17
N ASP A 123 -19.48 18.09 -8.08
CA ASP A 123 -19.71 17.27 -6.89
C ASP A 123 -18.57 16.27 -6.67
N ILE A 124 -18.12 15.59 -7.74
CA ILE A 124 -16.97 14.68 -7.68
C ILE A 124 -15.71 15.45 -7.28
N LEU A 125 -15.44 16.60 -7.91
CA LEU A 125 -14.27 17.41 -7.55
C LEU A 125 -14.37 17.95 -6.11
N GLY A 126 -15.57 18.34 -5.67
CA GLY A 126 -15.79 18.84 -4.32
C GLY A 126 -15.58 17.76 -3.25
N THR A 127 -16.05 16.54 -3.51
CA THR A 127 -15.89 15.39 -2.59
C THR A 127 -14.44 14.94 -2.50
N GLU A 128 -13.77 14.75 -3.64
CA GLU A 128 -12.35 14.38 -3.69
C GLU A 128 -11.46 15.47 -3.07
N GLN A 129 -11.72 16.75 -3.36
CA GLN A 129 -10.98 17.86 -2.74
C GLN A 129 -11.16 17.91 -1.23
N LYS A 130 -12.36 17.58 -0.73
CA LYS A 130 -12.62 17.52 0.71
C LYS A 130 -11.86 16.35 1.36
N SER A 131 -11.91 15.16 0.75
CA SER A 131 -11.16 13.98 1.21
C SER A 131 -9.65 14.27 1.29
N LEU A 132 -9.06 14.83 0.23
CA LEU A 132 -7.65 15.21 0.21
C LEU A 132 -7.28 16.25 1.28
N LYS A 133 -8.17 17.20 1.58
CA LYS A 133 -7.93 18.17 2.66
C LYS A 133 -7.93 17.52 4.04
N GLU A 134 -8.82 16.57 4.28
CA GLU A 134 -8.88 15.81 5.53
C GLU A 134 -7.60 14.97 5.71
N GLU A 135 -7.17 14.25 4.67
CA GLU A 135 -5.91 13.48 4.70
C GLU A 135 -4.67 14.35 4.96
N ILE A 136 -4.62 15.57 4.39
CA ILE A 136 -3.53 16.53 4.66
C ILE A 136 -3.53 16.99 6.11
N VAL A 137 -4.71 17.22 6.70
CA VAL A 137 -4.84 17.59 8.11
C VAL A 137 -4.35 16.45 9.01
N ASP A 138 -4.80 15.23 8.76
CA ASP A 138 -4.39 14.05 9.52
C ASP A 138 -2.87 13.80 9.42
N MET A 139 -2.30 13.94 8.22
CA MET A 139 -0.86 13.83 8.00
C MET A 139 -0.09 14.90 8.78
N LYS A 140 -0.60 16.14 8.82
CA LYS A 140 0.01 17.25 9.57
C LYS A 140 -0.01 16.96 11.08
N GLU A 141 -1.11 16.41 11.60
CA GLU A 141 -1.22 16.01 13.00
C GLU A 141 -0.23 14.88 13.35
N SER A 142 -0.14 13.86 12.50
CA SER A 142 0.85 12.77 12.64
C SER A 142 2.29 13.29 12.63
N MET A 143 2.61 14.23 11.73
CA MET A 143 3.93 14.86 11.67
C MET A 143 4.26 15.66 12.93
N ASN A 144 3.29 16.44 13.44
CA ASN A 144 3.47 17.19 14.69
C ASN A 144 3.68 16.27 15.90
N PHE A 145 2.93 15.16 15.96
CA PHE A 145 3.09 14.15 16.99
C PHE A 145 4.49 13.52 16.92
N MET A 146 4.94 13.09 15.74
CA MET A 146 6.28 12.52 15.57
C MET A 146 7.39 13.52 15.94
N ASN A 147 7.26 14.79 15.55
CA ASN A 147 8.22 15.83 15.93
C ASN A 147 8.29 15.99 17.45
N THR A 148 7.14 16.03 18.13
CA THR A 148 7.09 16.14 19.59
C THR A 148 7.73 14.93 20.26
N LYS A 149 7.49 13.71 19.75
CA LYS A 149 8.13 12.49 20.25
C LYS A 149 9.64 12.50 20.02
N TYR A 150 10.09 12.95 18.85
CA TYR A 150 11.50 13.07 18.53
C TYR A 150 12.22 14.06 19.46
N GLU A 151 11.63 15.24 19.71
CA GLU A 151 12.16 16.22 20.66
C GLU A 151 12.24 15.66 22.08
N SER A 152 11.22 14.93 22.52
CA SER A 152 11.21 14.28 23.84
C SER A 152 12.35 13.27 23.99
N ILE A 153 12.54 12.39 23.00
CA ILE A 153 13.61 11.37 23.02
C ILE A 153 14.99 12.06 23.02
N THR A 154 15.17 13.07 22.17
CA THR A 154 16.43 13.82 22.09
C THR A 154 16.76 14.49 23.42
N LYS A 155 15.76 15.07 24.09
CA LYS A 155 15.90 15.69 25.42
C LYS A 155 16.23 14.65 26.49
N GLU A 156 15.59 13.49 26.47
CA GLU A 156 15.85 12.39 27.40
C GLU A 156 17.29 11.87 27.26
N GLN A 157 17.74 11.63 26.02
CA GLN A 157 19.11 11.22 25.74
C GLN A 157 20.15 12.26 26.20
N ALA A 158 19.88 13.56 25.98
CA ALA A 158 20.74 14.63 26.46
C ALA A 158 20.83 14.63 28.00
N ASN A 159 19.70 14.47 28.69
CA ASN A 159 19.65 14.40 30.15
C ASN A 159 20.38 13.17 30.71
N GLU A 160 20.23 12.01 30.08
CA GLU A 160 20.97 10.80 30.47
C GLU A 160 22.49 10.99 30.32
N LYS A 161 22.94 11.61 29.22
CA LYS A 161 24.36 11.91 29.00
C LYS A 161 24.90 12.86 30.06
N ILE A 162 24.14 13.90 30.43
CA ILE A 162 24.51 14.82 31.51
C ILE A 162 24.66 14.06 32.83
N LYS A 163 23.67 13.23 33.20
CA LYS A 163 23.73 12.41 34.43
C LYS A 163 24.97 11.51 34.46
N ARG A 164 25.30 10.86 33.35
CA ARG A 164 26.52 10.03 33.26
C ARG A 164 27.78 10.86 33.51
N LEU A 165 27.93 12.00 32.85
CA LEU A 165 29.07 12.89 33.03
C LEU A 165 29.18 13.43 34.47
N GLU A 166 28.06 13.76 35.11
CA GLU A 166 28.04 14.17 36.51
C GLU A 166 28.53 13.05 37.44
N THR A 167 28.11 11.81 37.21
CA THR A 167 28.58 10.66 37.99
C THR A 167 30.08 10.40 37.79
N GLU A 168 30.58 10.47 36.55
CA GLU A 168 32.00 10.33 36.24
C GLU A 168 32.83 11.44 36.89
N ASN A 169 32.39 12.70 36.78
CA ASN A 169 33.05 13.84 37.41
C ASN A 169 33.09 13.72 38.94
N ALA A 170 32.00 13.25 39.55
CA ALA A 170 31.94 12.99 40.99
C ALA A 170 32.95 11.91 41.41
N LEU A 171 33.05 10.81 40.66
CA LEU A 171 34.03 9.74 40.91
C LEU A 171 35.47 10.23 40.75
N GLN A 172 35.77 10.99 39.70
CA GLN A 172 37.11 11.57 39.49
C GLN A 172 37.49 12.54 40.61
N SER A 173 36.54 13.35 41.10
CA SER A 173 36.78 14.26 42.23
C SER A 173 37.11 13.50 43.53
N LYS A 174 36.47 12.33 43.75
CA LYS A 174 36.78 11.45 44.88
C LYS A 174 38.16 10.81 44.71
N ALA A 175 38.47 10.27 43.52
CA ALA A 175 39.77 9.66 43.25
C ALA A 175 40.94 10.63 43.47
N LYS A 176 40.80 11.90 43.06
CA LYS A 176 41.81 12.95 43.31
C LYS A 176 42.05 13.23 44.80
N LYS A 177 41.07 13.02 45.69
CA LYS A 177 41.26 13.17 47.14
C LYS A 177 42.11 12.04 47.72
N TYR A 178 41.98 10.82 47.21
CA TYR A 178 42.77 9.66 47.66
C TYR A 178 44.12 9.53 46.93
N GLY A 179 44.25 10.15 45.75
CA GLY A 179 45.46 10.16 44.92
C GLY A 179 46.55 11.15 45.35
N LYS A 180 46.43 11.84 46.51
CA LYS A 180 47.59 12.43 47.17
C LYS A 180 48.46 11.29 47.71
N SER A 181 49.20 10.68 46.79
CA SER A 181 50.49 10.03 46.98
C SER A 181 50.95 10.03 48.45
N ASN A 182 50.51 9.02 49.18
CA ASN A 182 51.29 8.48 50.29
C ASN A 182 52.29 7.48 49.71
N TYR A 183 52.90 7.81 48.55
CA TYR A 183 54.11 7.12 48.15
C TYR A 183 55.10 7.40 49.28
N PRO A 184 55.57 6.37 50.00
CA PRO A 184 56.70 6.55 50.86
C PRO A 184 57.80 7.08 49.94
N CYS A 185 58.22 8.33 50.15
CA CYS A 185 59.45 8.83 49.59
C CYS A 185 60.60 8.11 50.32
N THR A 186 60.68 6.79 50.13
CA THR A 186 61.82 5.97 50.49
C THR A 186 62.44 5.53 49.16
N MET A 187 62.83 6.52 48.35
CA MET A 187 64.06 6.38 47.58
C MET A 187 65.14 6.22 48.65
N THR A 188 65.38 4.97 49.06
CA THR A 188 66.55 4.68 49.87
C THR A 188 67.75 5.02 49.01
N ASP A 189 68.58 5.95 49.48
CA ASP A 189 69.82 6.44 48.84
C ASP A 189 70.89 5.34 48.61
N GLY A 190 70.51 4.07 48.63
CA GLY A 190 71.37 2.90 48.54
C GLY A 190 71.42 2.21 47.19
N ILE A 191 70.59 2.60 46.20
CA ILE A 191 70.70 2.03 44.84
C ILE A 191 71.91 2.66 44.16
N LYS A 192 73.06 2.01 44.35
CA LYS A 192 74.30 2.23 43.61
C LYS A 192 73.95 2.35 42.12
N LYS A 193 74.43 3.43 41.49
CA LYS A 193 74.32 3.68 40.04
C LYS A 193 74.62 2.38 39.28
N SER A 194 73.60 1.70 38.76
CA SER A 194 73.79 0.61 37.81
C SER A 194 74.42 1.23 36.56
N SER A 195 75.67 0.86 36.29
CA SER A 195 76.45 1.37 35.15
C SER A 195 76.06 0.76 33.82
N SER A 196 75.14 -0.21 33.82
CA SER A 196 74.65 -0.87 32.62
C SER A 196 73.28 -0.33 32.19
N PRO A 197 73.18 0.29 31.01
CA PRO A 197 71.89 0.66 30.41
C PRO A 197 70.90 -0.51 30.34
N ARG A 198 71.40 -1.75 30.29
CA ARG A 198 70.60 -2.96 30.20
C ARG A 198 69.83 -3.24 31.50
N GLU A 199 70.45 -3.01 32.66
CA GLU A 199 69.79 -3.20 33.96
C GLU A 199 68.67 -2.17 34.16
N ILE A 200 68.85 -0.95 33.63
CA ILE A 200 67.81 0.09 33.64
C ILE A 200 66.63 -0.35 32.75
N CYS A 201 66.91 -0.82 31.53
CA CYS A 201 65.88 -1.34 30.63
C CYS A 201 65.11 -2.53 31.24
N ASP A 202 65.81 -3.45 31.91
CA ASP A 202 65.19 -4.62 32.55
C ASP A 202 64.30 -4.21 33.74
N LEU A 203 64.72 -3.20 34.51
CA LEU A 203 63.91 -2.65 35.60
C LEU A 203 62.63 -2.00 35.08
N PHE A 204 62.72 -1.23 33.99
CA PHE A 204 61.55 -0.64 33.35
C PHE A 204 60.66 -1.72 32.73
N ALA A 205 61.24 -2.71 32.04
CA ALA A 205 60.48 -3.81 31.45
C ALA A 205 59.74 -4.63 32.51
N TYR A 206 60.37 -4.91 33.65
CA TYR A 206 59.72 -5.59 34.77
C TYR A 206 58.59 -4.75 35.37
N TYR A 207 58.85 -3.46 35.62
CA TYR A 207 57.84 -2.55 36.17
C TYR A 207 56.62 -2.42 35.25
N PHE A 208 56.83 -2.14 33.96
CA PHE A 208 55.72 -2.03 33.00
C PHE A 208 55.04 -3.37 32.76
N GLY A 209 55.78 -4.48 32.72
CA GLY A 209 55.21 -5.82 32.62
C GLY A 209 54.25 -6.12 33.77
N ALA A 210 54.61 -5.78 35.01
CA ALA A 210 53.75 -5.98 36.18
C ALA A 210 52.47 -5.11 36.14
N VAL A 211 52.58 -3.87 35.67
CA VAL A 211 51.45 -2.93 35.59
C VAL A 211 50.46 -3.33 34.49
N TYR A 212 50.94 -3.70 33.31
CA TYR A 212 50.07 -3.99 32.17
C TYR A 212 49.52 -5.43 32.17
N ASN A 213 50.29 -6.43 32.61
CA ASN A 213 49.79 -7.81 32.69
C ASN A 213 48.73 -8.03 33.78
N SER A 214 48.51 -7.05 34.68
CA SER A 214 47.44 -7.12 35.68
C SER A 214 46.05 -6.76 35.13
N GLN A 215 45.93 -6.25 33.90
CA GLN A 215 44.64 -5.81 33.32
C GLN A 215 43.89 -6.90 32.52
N ASP A 216 44.55 -7.97 32.09
CA ASP A 216 43.93 -9.00 31.24
C ASP A 216 43.03 -9.98 32.02
N ASN A 217 43.02 -9.95 33.36
CA ASN A 217 42.24 -10.88 34.19
C ASN A 217 40.83 -10.37 34.59
N VAL A 218 40.35 -9.22 34.08
CA VAL A 218 39.09 -8.62 34.53
C VAL A 218 37.95 -8.72 33.49
N ASN A 219 38.21 -9.16 32.26
CA ASN A 219 37.21 -9.15 31.18
C ASN A 219 36.64 -10.53 30.78
N SER A 220 36.93 -11.61 31.50
CA SER A 220 36.42 -12.95 31.17
C SER A 220 34.98 -13.24 31.64
N ASP A 221 34.37 -12.39 32.47
CA ASP A 221 33.08 -12.69 33.12
C ASP A 221 31.84 -11.98 32.53
N LEU A 222 31.94 -11.29 31.39
CA LEU A 222 30.83 -10.48 30.85
C LEU A 222 30.19 -10.99 29.56
N ASN A 223 30.34 -12.27 29.21
CA ASN A 223 29.64 -12.87 28.07
C ASN A 223 28.79 -14.07 28.48
N VAL A 224 27.78 -13.84 29.32
CA VAL A 224 26.61 -14.72 29.46
C VAL A 224 25.36 -13.85 29.64
N SER A 225 24.61 -13.66 28.56
CA SER A 225 23.13 -13.53 28.44
C SER A 225 22.73 -12.67 27.26
#